data_AF-A0A929RMU0-F1
#
_entry.id   AF-A0A929RMU0-F1
#
_cell.length_a   1.000
_cell.length_b   1.000
_cell.length_c   1.000
_cell.angle_alpha   90.00
_cell.angle_beta   90.00
_cell.angle_gamma   90.00
#
_symmetry.space_group_name_H-M   'P 1'
#
loop_
_entity.id
_entity.type
_entity.pdbx_description
1 polymer ?
#
loop_
_entity_poly.entity_id
_entity_poly.type
_entity_poly.pdbx_seq_one_letter_code
_entity_poly.pdbx_strand_id
1 'polypeptide(L)'
;MSVSWNREEVKRAIDKAASASETLYSAGVWAPDSGSRHQDKLVSKVTSMTMALGKASTIMSKISYALTNADNSFANADDQNAVNVQLAEQFNDDMNAKNSGHVPVGVCHPIPQVTTSSQE
;
A
#
# COMPACT_ATOMS: atom_id res chain seq x y z
N MET A 1 0.08 5.56 14.66
CA MET A 1 -0.54 6.32 13.57
C MET A 1 -0.58 5.39 12.37
N SER A 2 -1.75 4.85 12.02
CA SER A 2 -1.89 3.96 10.84
C SER A 2 -2.02 4.84 9.61
N VAL A 3 -1.07 4.72 8.68
CA VAL A 3 -1.20 5.34 7.36
C VAL A 3 -2.27 4.56 6.61
N SER A 4 -3.43 5.18 6.33
CA SER A 4 -4.46 4.61 5.47
C SER A 4 -4.10 4.90 4.02
N TRP A 5 -3.81 3.85 3.23
CA TRP A 5 -3.51 3.99 1.80
C TRP A 5 -4.78 4.35 1.03
N ASN A 6 -4.84 5.56 0.46
CA ASN A 6 -5.91 5.96 -0.46
C ASN A 6 -5.39 5.92 -1.90
N ARG A 7 -5.79 4.90 -2.65
CA ARG A 7 -5.32 4.67 -4.02
C ARG A 7 -5.58 5.85 -4.96
N GLU A 8 -6.73 6.50 -4.84
CA GLU A 8 -7.05 7.65 -5.70
C GLU A 8 -6.16 8.86 -5.38
N GLU A 9 -5.91 9.10 -4.10
CA GLU A 9 -5.03 10.19 -3.67
C GLU A 9 -3.59 9.95 -4.15
N VAL A 10 -3.11 8.71 -4.02
CA VAL A 10 -1.78 8.31 -4.49
C VAL A 10 -1.67 8.46 -6.00
N LYS A 11 -2.68 7.99 -6.76
CA LYS A 11 -2.69 8.15 -8.21
C LYS A 11 -2.63 9.62 -8.63
N ARG A 12 -3.43 10.49 -8.00
CA ARG A 12 -3.37 11.94 -8.23
C ARG A 12 -1.99 12.52 -7.90
N ALA A 13 -1.33 12.02 -6.85
CA ALA A 13 0.02 12.45 -6.49
C ALA A 13 1.07 12.01 -7.53
N ILE A 14 0.98 10.78 -8.04
CA ILE A 14 1.83 10.25 -9.13
C ILE A 14 1.72 11.14 -10.37
N ASP A 15 0.49 11.45 -10.80
CA ASP A 15 0.22 12.25 -12.00
C ASP A 15 0.74 13.68 -11.83
N LYS A 16 0.51 14.31 -10.66
CA LYS A 16 1.03 15.65 -10.35
C LYS A 16 2.55 15.69 -10.35
N ALA A 17 3.20 14.68 -9.76
CA ALA A 17 4.66 14.61 -9.73
C ALA A 17 5.24 14.40 -11.14
N ALA A 18 4.63 13.54 -11.97
CA ALA A 18 5.03 13.35 -13.35
C ALA A 18 4.88 14.64 -14.18
N SER A 19 3.73 15.31 -14.09
CA SER A 19 3.46 16.57 -14.78
C SER A 19 4.39 17.70 -14.32
N ALA A 20 4.66 17.80 -13.01
CA ALA A 20 5.62 18.77 -12.48
C ALA A 20 7.03 18.51 -13.00
N SER A 21 7.46 17.24 -13.07
CA SER A 21 8.74 16.84 -13.64
C SER A 21 8.89 17.33 -15.09
N GLU A 22 7.87 17.09 -15.93
CA GLU A 22 7.88 17.49 -17.33
C GLU A 22 7.85 19.01 -17.51
N THR A 23 7.03 19.71 -16.71
CA THR A 23 6.94 21.17 -16.73
C THR A 23 8.27 21.82 -16.36
N LEU A 24 8.93 21.32 -15.31
CA LEU A 24 10.22 21.85 -14.86
C LEU A 24 11.34 21.57 -15.86
N TYR A 25 11.30 20.42 -16.53
CA TYR A 25 12.27 20.05 -17.58
C TYR A 25 12.13 20.94 -18.82
N SER A 26 10.88 21.22 -19.22
CA SER A 26 10.56 21.97 -20.45
C SER A 26 10.55 23.49 -20.29
N ALA A 27 10.66 24.00 -19.06
CA ALA A 27 10.56 25.44 -18.77
C ALA A 27 11.54 26.34 -19.54
N GLY A 28 12.66 25.80 -20.07
CA GLY A 28 13.47 26.45 -21.10
C GLY A 28 13.88 27.89 -20.79
N VAL A 29 14.63 28.12 -19.70
CA VAL A 29 15.06 29.48 -19.33
C VAL A 29 16.35 29.84 -20.07
N TRP A 30 16.37 31.00 -20.72
CA TRP A 30 17.53 31.53 -21.45
C TRP A 30 17.77 33.00 -21.12
N ALA A 31 19.02 33.43 -21.25
CA ALA A 31 19.43 34.82 -21.01
C ALA A 31 19.41 35.59 -22.33
N PRO A 32 18.63 36.68 -22.46
CA PRO A 32 18.70 37.54 -23.62
C PRO A 32 20.06 38.20 -23.76
N ASP A 33 20.51 38.38 -25.00
CA ASP A 33 21.65 39.23 -25.27
C ASP A 33 21.22 40.69 -25.10
N SER A 34 21.75 41.32 -24.07
CA SER A 34 21.41 42.70 -23.69
C SER A 34 22.48 43.70 -24.09
N GLY A 35 23.66 43.25 -24.55
CA GLY A 35 24.83 44.12 -24.76
C GLY A 35 25.32 44.84 -23.49
N SER A 36 24.77 44.50 -22.32
CA SER A 36 25.10 45.13 -21.05
C SER A 36 26.44 44.64 -20.51
N ARG A 37 27.18 45.51 -19.81
CA ARG A 37 28.33 45.10 -18.98
C ARG A 37 28.01 44.03 -17.93
N HIS A 38 26.72 43.78 -17.68
CA HIS A 38 26.24 42.77 -16.75
C HIS A 38 25.77 41.47 -17.44
N GLN A 39 25.99 41.32 -18.76
CA GLN A 39 25.58 40.16 -19.54
C GLN A 39 26.08 38.83 -18.94
N ASP A 40 27.37 38.74 -18.60
CA ASP A 40 27.95 37.52 -18.02
C ASP A 40 27.30 37.13 -16.69
N LYS A 41 26.94 38.12 -15.87
CA LYS A 41 26.25 37.90 -14.60
C LYS A 41 24.81 37.40 -14.83
N LEU A 42 24.13 37.91 -15.86
CA LEU A 42 22.80 37.44 -16.26
C LEU A 42 22.87 35.99 -16.76
N VAL A 43 23.81 35.69 -17.66
CA VAL A 43 24.05 34.34 -18.18
C VAL A 43 24.31 33.35 -17.04
N SER A 44 25.23 33.68 -16.12
CA SER A 44 25.55 32.83 -14.97
C SER A 44 24.34 32.54 -14.08
N LYS A 45 23.48 33.54 -13.82
CA LYS A 45 22.24 33.37 -13.06
C LYS A 45 21.25 32.46 -13.78
N VAL A 46 21.04 32.66 -15.08
CA VAL A 46 20.16 31.82 -15.88
C VAL A 46 20.67 30.39 -15.92
N THR A 47 21.96 30.15 -16.16
CA THR A 47 22.54 28.80 -16.11
C THR A 47 22.30 28.12 -14.77
N SER A 48 22.46 28.85 -13.67
CA SER A 48 22.20 28.33 -12.33
C SER A 48 20.72 27.96 -12.12
N MET A 49 19.81 28.79 -12.62
CA MET A 49 18.37 28.50 -12.60
C MET A 49 18.03 27.26 -13.43
N THR A 50 18.57 27.15 -14.64
CA THR A 50 18.36 25.98 -15.52
C THR A 50 18.83 24.69 -14.85
N MET A 51 19.99 24.70 -14.18
CA MET A 51 20.45 23.55 -13.40
C MET A 51 19.51 23.23 -12.22
N ALA A 52 19.02 24.25 -11.50
CA ALA A 52 18.10 24.06 -10.39
C ALA A 52 16.76 23.44 -10.85
N LEU A 53 16.21 23.92 -11.98
CA LEU A 53 15.01 23.37 -12.60
C LEU A 53 15.20 21.91 -13.01
N GLY A 54 16.34 21.56 -13.63
CA GLY A 54 16.66 20.18 -13.99
C GLY A 54 16.76 19.25 -12.77
N LYS A 55 17.34 19.72 -11.66
CA LYS A 55 17.36 18.97 -10.39
C LYS A 55 15.96 18.78 -9.81
N ALA A 56 15.15 19.83 -9.79
CA ALA A 56 13.78 19.76 -9.29
C ALA A 56 12.92 18.81 -10.14
N SER A 57 13.06 18.86 -11.46
CA SER A 57 12.44 17.90 -12.38
C SER A 57 12.81 16.46 -12.04
N THR A 58 14.11 16.18 -11.90
CA THR A 58 14.61 14.84 -11.53
C THR A 58 14.03 14.35 -10.20
N ILE A 59 13.92 15.23 -9.20
CA ILE A 59 13.31 14.88 -7.90
C ILE A 59 11.84 14.51 -8.06
N MET A 60 11.07 15.29 -8.83
CA MET A 60 9.65 15.02 -9.08
C MET A 60 9.45 13.70 -9.83
N SER A 61 10.30 13.40 -10.82
CA SER A 61 10.31 12.09 -11.50
C SER A 61 10.54 10.93 -10.52
N LYS A 62 11.51 11.06 -9.62
CA LYS A 62 11.79 10.03 -8.60
C LYS A 62 10.63 9.85 -7.61
N ILE A 63 9.95 10.93 -7.22
CA ILE A 63 8.77 10.87 -6.36
C ILE A 63 7.64 10.10 -7.08
N SER A 64 7.36 10.43 -8.34
CA SER A 64 6.35 9.73 -9.15
C SER A 64 6.64 8.23 -9.25
N TYR A 65 7.91 7.87 -9.51
CA TYR A 65 8.36 6.48 -9.56
C TYR A 65 8.21 5.75 -8.22
N ALA A 66 8.64 6.36 -7.12
CA ALA A 66 8.54 5.77 -5.80
C ALA A 66 7.08 5.53 -5.37
N LEU A 67 6.19 6.48 -5.66
CA LEU A 67 4.76 6.35 -5.38
C LEU A 67 4.12 5.24 -6.22
N THR A 68 4.50 5.11 -7.49
CA THR A 68 4.05 4.02 -8.36
C THR A 68 4.43 2.65 -7.80
N ASN A 69 5.69 2.50 -7.37
CA ASN A 69 6.16 1.25 -6.78
C ASN A 69 5.46 0.92 -5.46
N ALA A 70 5.20 1.94 -4.63
CA ALA A 70 4.45 1.78 -3.41
C ALA A 70 3.01 1.35 -3.69
N ASP A 71 2.32 1.96 -4.66
CA ASP A 71 0.93 1.58 -5.03
C ASP A 71 0.84 0.13 -5.50
N ASN A 72 1.77 -0.30 -6.34
CA ASN A 72 1.85 -1.69 -6.79
C ASN A 72 2.11 -2.66 -5.62
N SER A 73 2.96 -2.28 -4.66
CA SER A 73 3.25 -3.11 -3.49
C SER A 73 2.05 -3.25 -2.57
N PHE A 74 1.31 -2.16 -2.36
CA PHE A 74 0.06 -2.17 -1.58
C PHE A 74 -1.01 -3.02 -2.26
N ALA A 75 -1.20 -2.90 -3.57
CA ALA A 75 -2.16 -3.71 -4.31
C ALA A 75 -1.85 -5.21 -4.21
N ASN A 76 -0.58 -5.60 -4.39
CA ASN A 76 -0.16 -7.00 -4.27
C ASN A 76 -0.36 -7.55 -2.85
N ALA A 77 -0.11 -6.73 -1.82
CA ALA A 77 -0.31 -7.13 -0.44
C ALA A 77 -1.79 -7.29 -0.10
N ASP A 78 -2.65 -6.42 -0.63
CA ASP A 78 -4.11 -6.49 -0.46
C ASP A 78 -4.69 -7.73 -1.13
N ASP A 79 -4.28 -8.03 -2.37
CA ASP A 79 -4.67 -9.24 -3.10
C ASP A 79 -4.26 -10.51 -2.33
N GLN A 80 -3.03 -10.56 -1.82
CA GLN A 80 -2.55 -11.69 -1.02
C GLN A 80 -3.32 -11.84 0.29
N ASN A 81 -3.67 -10.72 0.93
CA ASN A 81 -4.45 -10.74 2.16
C ASN A 81 -5.88 -11.24 1.90
N ALA A 82 -6.51 -10.85 0.79
CA ALA A 82 -7.82 -11.35 0.38
C ALA A 82 -7.80 -12.87 0.16
N VAL A 83 -6.76 -13.40 -0.49
CA VAL A 83 -6.55 -14.85 -0.66
C VAL A 83 -6.43 -15.55 0.70
N ASN A 84 -5.64 -14.99 1.62
CA ASN A 84 -5.42 -15.59 2.94
C ASN A 84 -6.71 -15.63 3.77
N VAL A 85 -7.54 -14.58 3.68
CA VAL A 85 -8.86 -14.55 4.35
C VAL A 85 -9.78 -15.64 3.78
N GLN A 86 -9.88 -15.76 2.45
CA GLN A 86 -10.69 -16.81 1.82
C GLN A 86 -10.22 -18.21 2.21
N LEU A 87 -8.90 -18.44 2.29
CA LEU A 87 -8.36 -19.72 2.71
C LEU A 87 -8.67 -20.04 4.18
N ALA A 88 -8.62 -19.03 5.06
CA ALA A 88 -8.98 -19.19 6.46
C ALA A 88 -10.47 -19.50 6.64
N GLU A 89 -11.35 -18.85 5.87
CA GLU A 89 -12.79 -19.13 5.84
C GLU A 89 -13.07 -20.56 5.36
N GLN A 90 -12.46 -20.98 4.25
CA GLN A 90 -12.58 -22.35 3.73
C GLN A 90 -12.11 -23.41 4.73
N PHE A 91 -10.99 -23.17 5.40
CA PHE A 91 -10.48 -24.08 6.43
C PHE A 91 -11.47 -24.19 7.60
N ASN A 92 -12.02 -23.06 8.04
CA ASN A 92 -13.01 -23.04 9.12
C ASN A 92 -14.30 -23.79 8.74
N ASP A 93 -14.77 -23.63 7.51
CA ASP A 93 -15.95 -24.34 6.99
C ASP A 93 -15.72 -25.84 6.88
N ASP A 94 -14.55 -26.28 6.38
CA ASP A 94 -14.18 -27.70 6.31
C ASP A 94 -14.09 -28.33 7.71
N MET A 95 -13.50 -27.62 8.67
CA MET A 95 -13.43 -28.08 10.06
C MET A 95 -14.80 -28.17 10.72
N ASN A 96 -15.69 -27.20 10.48
CA ASN A 96 -17.06 -27.23 10.97
C ASN A 96 -17.87 -28.37 10.34
N ALA A 97 -17.72 -28.60 9.04
CA ALA A 97 -18.36 -29.71 8.35
C ALA A 97 -17.92 -31.08 8.90
N LYS A 98 -16.62 -31.25 9.16
CA LYS A 98 -16.07 -32.47 9.77
C LYS A 98 -16.54 -32.70 11.21
N ASN A 99 -16.67 -31.64 12.00
CA ASN A 99 -17.10 -31.74 13.40
C ASN A 99 -18.62 -31.84 13.59
N SER A 100 -19.43 -31.49 12.58
CA SER A 100 -20.90 -31.61 12.64
C SER A 100 -21.41 -33.05 12.44
N GLY A 101 -20.54 -33.98 12.00
CA GLY A 101 -20.92 -35.35 11.62
C GLY A 101 -20.99 -36.41 12.73
N HIS A 102 -20.64 -36.11 13.99
CA HIS A 102 -20.66 -37.14 15.03
C HIS A 102 -20.92 -36.57 16.44
N VAL A 103 -22.19 -36.40 16.80
CA VAL A 103 -22.60 -36.56 18.19
C VAL A 103 -22.97 -38.04 18.34
N PRO A 104 -22.15 -38.89 18.97
CA PRO A 104 -22.60 -40.23 19.30
C PRO A 104 -23.75 -40.04 20.29
N VAL A 105 -24.96 -40.46 19.90
CA VAL A 105 -26.09 -40.60 20.81
C VAL A 105 -25.68 -41.71 21.78
N GLY A 106 -25.03 -41.31 22.87
CA GLY A 106 -24.61 -42.20 23.92
C GLY A 106 -25.83 -42.95 24.43
N VAL A 107 -25.83 -44.26 24.25
CA VAL A 107 -26.81 -45.15 24.87
C VAL A 107 -26.72 -44.93 26.38
N CYS A 108 -27.73 -44.28 26.95
CA CYS A 108 -27.90 -44.17 28.39
C CYS A 108 -28.05 -45.58 28.97
N HIS A 109 -26.97 -46.13 29.51
CA HIS A 109 -27.05 -47.34 30.32
C HIS A 109 -27.55 -46.91 31.71
N PRO A 110 -28.62 -47.52 32.24
CA PRO A 110 -29.10 -47.22 33.58
C PRO A 110 -28.00 -47.51 34.61
N ILE A 111 -27.75 -46.54 35.49
CA ILE A 111 -26.83 -46.68 36.62
C ILE A 111 -27.38 -47.79 37.53
N PRO A 112 -26.60 -48.83 37.91
CA PRO A 112 -27.04 -49.82 38.88
C PRO A 112 -27.35 -49.14 40.21
N GLN A 113 -28.56 -49.35 40.74
CA GLN A 113 -28.91 -48.88 42.07
C GLN A 113 -28.11 -49.66 43.12
N VAL A 114 -27.30 -48.95 43.90
CA VAL A 114 -26.65 -49.51 45.10
C VAL A 114 -27.71 -49.59 46.20
N THR A 115 -28.14 -50.80 46.55
CA THR A 115 -28.93 -51.04 47.76
C THR A 115 -28.00 -51.01 48.97
N THR A 116 -28.03 -49.92 49.73
CA THR A 116 -27.44 -49.91 51.07
C THR A 116 -28.37 -50.66 52.00
N SER A 117 -28.03 -51.92 52.31
CA SER A 117 -28.61 -52.67 53.42
C SER A 117 -28.03 -52.12 54.72
N SER A 118 -28.79 -51.28 55.41
CA SER A 118 -28.47 -50.91 56.79
C SER A 118 -28.83 -52.09 57.69
N GLN A 119 -27.82 -52.81 58.19
CA GLN A 119 -27.98 -53.65 59.37
C GLN A 119 -27.78 -52.80 60.64
N GLU A 120 -28.56 -53.20 61.64
CA GLU A 120 -28.88 -52.58 62.93
C GLU A 120 -27.68 -52.22 63.83
#